data_AF-A0A351ZUU5-F1
#
_entry.id   AF-A0A351ZUU5-F1
#
_cell.length_a   1.000
_cell.length_b   1.000
_cell.length_c   1.000
_cell.angle_alpha   90.00
_cell.angle_beta   90.00
_cell.angle_gamma   90.00
#
_symmetry.space_group_name_H-M   'P 1'
#
loop_
_entity.id
_entity.type
_entity.pdbx_description
1 polymer ?
#
loop_
_entity_poly.entity_id
_entity_poly.type
_entity_poly.pdbx_seq_one_letter_code
_entity_poly.pdbx_strand_id
1 'polypeptide(L)' 'MSNSYEAVGTLHHLTETQQVKDTFKKREFVLEIADGNYPQHIKFQVTQDR' A
#
# COMPACT_ATOMS: atom_id res chain seq x y z
N MET A 1 1.23 -20.70 5.59
CA MET A 1 2.34 -19.73 5.69
C MET A 1 1.71 -18.35 5.84
N SER A 2 1.53 -17.86 7.06
CA SER A 2 1.03 -16.51 7.31
C SER A 2 2.18 -15.53 7.10
N ASN A 3 2.34 -15.03 5.88
CA ASN A 3 3.31 -13.96 5.62
C ASN A 3 2.71 -12.62 6.07
N SER A 4 2.90 -12.28 7.34
CA SER A 4 2.69 -10.93 7.85
C SER A 4 3.90 -10.08 7.50
N TYR A 5 3.70 -9.00 6.74
CA TYR A 5 4.73 -8.00 6.46
C TYR A 5 4.45 -6.76 7.32
N GLU A 6 5.47 -6.28 8.03
CA GLU A 6 5.40 -5.04 8.81
C GLU A 6 6.34 -4.01 8.17
N ALA A 7 5.83 -2.80 7.95
CA ALA A 7 6.60 -1.69 7.42
C ALA A 7 6.19 -0.40 8.14
N VAL A 8 7.17 0.44 8.47
CA VAL A 8 6.97 1.74 9.13
C VAL A 8 7.59 2.81 8.24
N GLY A 9 6.83 3.87 7.97
CA GLY A 9 7.25 4.97 7.11
C GLY A 9 6.23 6.10 7.10
N THR A 10 6.49 7.11 6.28
CA THR A 10 5.59 8.26 6.11
C THR A 10 4.62 7.96 4.97
N LEU A 11 3.32 8.17 5.19
CA LEU A 11 2.33 8.05 4.12
C LEU A 11 2.52 9.21 3.14
N HIS A 12 3.11 8.92 1.98
CA HIS A 12 3.40 9.93 0.97
C HIS A 12 2.15 10.26 0.14
N HIS A 13 1.43 9.23 -0.31
CA HIS A 13 0.25 9.41 -1.15
C HIS A 13 -0.80 8.36 -0.81
N LEU A 14 -2.04 8.80 -0.62
CA LEU A 14 -3.17 7.92 -0.35
C LEU A 14 -4.20 8.09 -1.46
N THR A 15 -4.39 7.06 -2.25
CA THR A 15 -5.41 7.07 -3.30
C THR A 15 -6.76 6.65 -2.73
N GLU A 16 -7.83 7.14 -3.37
CA GLU A 16 -9.19 6.72 -3.05
C GLU A 16 -9.42 5.24 -3.41
N THR A 17 -10.39 4.61 -2.74
CA THR A 17 -10.78 3.23 -3.04
C THR A 17 -11.42 3.17 -4.41
N GLN A 18 -10.83 2.42 -5.33
CA GLN A 18 -11.38 2.19 -6.66
C GLN A 18 -12.17 0.87 -6.68
N GLN A 19 -13.44 0.97 -7.07
CA GLN A 19 -14.28 -0.20 -7.36
C GLN A 19 -14.05 -0.61 -8.81
N VAL A 20 -13.32 -1.71 -9.02
CA VAL A 20 -13.08 -2.24 -10.37
C VAL A 20 -14.27 -3.09 -10.81
N LYS A 21 -14.90 -3.80 -9.86
CA LYS A 21 -16.10 -4.63 -10.06
C LYS A 21 -16.92 -4.65 -8.76
N ASP A 22 -18.17 -5.09 -8.81
CA ASP A 22 -19.05 -5.15 -7.63
C ASP A 22 -18.46 -5.98 -6.47
N THR A 23 -17.73 -7.03 -6.80
CA THR A 23 -17.05 -7.91 -5.83
C THR A 23 -15.58 -7.55 -5.59
N PHE A 24 -15.04 -6.54 -6.29
CA PHE A 24 -13.62 -6.21 -6.22
C PHE A 24 -13.39 -4.71 -6.06
N LYS A 25 -12.92 -4.36 -4.85
CA LYS A 25 -12.43 -3.04 -4.51
C LYS A 25 -10.94 -3.13 -4.25
N LYS A 26 -10.22 -2.12 -4.72
CA LYS A 26 -8.79 -1.95 -4.44
C LYS A 26 -8.54 -0.56 -3.88
N ARG A 27 -7.56 -0.45 -3.00
CA ARG A 27 -7.02 0.82 -2.54
C ARG A 27 -5.51 0.79 -2.69
N GLU A 28 -4.96 1.86 -3.23
CA GLU A 28 -3.52 2.02 -3.39
C GLU A 28 -3.04 3.10 -2.44
N PHE A 29 -1.82 2.96 -1.97
CA PHE A 29 -1.13 3.99 -1.19
C PHE A 29 0.37 3.87 -1.36
N VAL A 30 1.09 4.97 -1.17
CA VAL A 30 2.55 5.04 -1.27
C VAL A 30 3.09 5.35 0.10
N LEU A 31 3.95 4.47 0.62
CA LEU A 31 4.75 4.71 1.81
C LEU A 31 6.14 5.17 1.39
N GLU A 32 6.61 6.23 2.04
CA GLU A 32 7.99 6.66 1.99
C GLU A 32 8.74 6.03 3.17
N ILE A 33 9.73 5.19 2.87
CA ILE A 33 10.59 4.55 3.86
C ILE A 33 11.99 5.15 3.70
N ALA A 34 12.50 5.75 4.76
CA ALA A 34 13.86 6.25 4.81
C ALA A 34 14.82 5.08 4.99
N ASP A 35 15.40 4.61 3.88
CA ASP A 35 16.45 3.59 3.89
C ASP A 35 17.81 4.24 3.61
N GLY A 36 18.52 4.59 4.70
CA GLY A 36 19.77 5.33 4.64
C GLY A 36 19.59 6.74 4.07
N ASN A 37 20.33 7.06 3.01
CA ASN A 37 20.35 8.40 2.39
C ASN A 37 19.29 8.59 1.29
N TYR A 38 18.53 7.55 0.92
CA TYR A 38 17.57 7.62 -0.18
C TYR A 38 16.17 7.22 0.30
N PRO A 39 15.21 8.16 0.32
CA PRO A 39 13.83 7.81 0.58
C PRO A 39 13.31 6.90 -0.54
N GLN A 40 12.77 5.74 -0.16
CA GLN A 40 12.13 4.81 -1.09
C GLN A 40 10.63 5.03 -1.06
N HIS A 41 10.03 5.26 -2.22
CA HIS A 41 8.59 5.31 -2.38
C HIS A 41 8.07 3.92 -2.77
N ILE A 42 7.53 3.19 -1.79
CA ILE A 42 6.97 1.86 -1.99
C ILE A 42 5.46 1.99 -2.17
N LYS A 43 4.96 1.58 -3.34
CA LYS A 43 3.53 1.52 -3.62
C LYS A 43 2.94 0.21 -3.09
N PHE A 44 2.01 0.33 -2.16
CA PHE A 44 1.20 -0.76 -1.64
C PHE A 44 -0.18 -0.76 -2.28
N GLN A 45 -0.70 -1.96 -2.50
CA GLN A 45 -2.05 -2.18 -2.98
C GLN A 45 -2.76 -3.11 -2.01
N VAL A 46 -3.85 -2.63 -1.43
CA VAL A 46 -4.79 -3.44 -0.67
C VAL A 46 -5.88 -3.87 -1.63
N THR A 47 -5.99 -5.17 -1.83
CA THR A 47 -7.13 -5.78 -2.50
C THR A 47 -8.06 -6.35 -1.45
N GLN A 48 -9.36 -6.21 -1.64
CA GLN A 48 -10.31 -6.98 -0.84
C GLN A 48 -10.07 -8.47 -1.14
N ASP A 49 -9.51 -9.19 -0.17
CA ASP A 49 -9.28 -10.63 -0.24
C ASP A 49 -10.43 -11.35 0.44
N ARG A 50 -11.22 -12.07 -0.38
CA ARG A 50 -12.45 -12.81 -0.08
C ARG A 50 -13.64 -12.03 0.52
#